data_AF-A0A6V8PNB3-F1
#
_entry.id   AF-A0A6V8PNB3-F1
#
_cell.length_a   1.000
_cell.length_b   1.000
_cell.length_c   1.000
_cell.angle_alpha   90.00
_cell.angle_beta   90.00
_cell.angle_gamma   90.00
#
_symmetry.space_group_name_H-M   'P 1'
#
loop_
_entity.id
_entity.type
_entity.pdbx_description
1 polymer ?
#
loop_
_entity_poly.entity_id
_entity_poly.type
_entity_poly.pdbx_seq_one_letter_code
_entity_poly.pdbx_strand_id
1 'polypeptide(L)'
;MKKNYTYLTLKEVEGVGSTHDSYLKRSIQERVKALDLVIDASDLATFIGGVKVVSPPIRCDWAVEKEFFPGVKTIFIYSSPDEEFDSQLQVLFAGETLSEIKGEDLVTLSIATLNHMLR
;
A
#
# COMPACT_ATOMS: atom_id res chain seq x y z
N MET A 1 15.17 18.31 -3.92
CA MET A 1 14.52 18.11 -2.59
C MET A 1 13.39 17.12 -2.78
N LYS A 2 13.36 15.99 -2.05
CA LYS A 2 12.13 15.17 -1.95
C LYS A 2 11.13 15.98 -1.12
N LYS A 3 9.96 16.30 -1.68
CA LYS A 3 8.84 16.84 -0.88
C LYS A 3 8.40 15.74 0.10
N ASN A 4 8.34 16.07 1.39
CA ASN A 4 7.83 15.16 2.42
C ASN A 4 6.31 15.27 2.41
N TYR A 5 5.64 14.25 1.85
CA TYR A 5 4.19 14.13 1.92
C TYR A 5 3.83 13.29 3.14
N THR A 6 2.72 13.66 3.80
CA THR A 6 2.13 12.84 4.86
C THR A 6 1.47 11.61 4.23
N TYR A 7 1.80 10.43 4.74
CA TYR A 7 1.10 9.21 4.38
C TYR A 7 -0.23 9.13 5.14
N LEU A 8 -1.30 8.88 4.40
CA LEU A 8 -2.67 8.84 4.91
C LEU A 8 -3.29 7.46 4.65
N THR A 9 -4.06 6.96 5.58
CA THR A 9 -4.97 5.84 5.37
C THR A 9 -6.14 6.26 4.48
N LEU A 10 -6.82 5.29 3.87
CA LEU A 10 -8.02 5.60 3.06
C LEU A 10 -9.11 6.30 3.89
N LYS A 11 -9.27 5.89 5.15
CA LYS A 11 -10.17 6.55 6.11
C LYS A 11 -9.83 8.02 6.32
N GLU A 12 -8.55 8.39 6.31
CA GLU A 12 -8.13 9.80 6.43
C GLU A 12 -8.35 10.58 5.13
N VAL A 13 -8.29 9.90 3.96
CA VAL A 13 -8.61 10.51 2.66
C VAL A 13 -10.11 10.77 2.50
N GLU A 14 -10.95 9.80 2.85
CA GLU A 14 -12.42 9.88 2.62
C GLU A 14 -13.23 10.36 3.83
N GLY A 15 -12.69 10.29 5.04
CA GLY A 15 -13.38 10.62 6.28
C GLY A 15 -14.01 9.42 7.02
N VAL A 16 -14.65 9.72 8.15
CA VAL A 16 -15.25 8.72 9.04
C VAL A 16 -16.43 8.03 8.35
N GLY A 17 -16.42 6.69 8.31
CA GLY A 17 -17.51 5.89 7.72
C GLY A 17 -17.26 5.40 6.30
N SER A 18 -16.02 5.52 5.79
CA SER A 18 -15.63 4.97 4.48
C SER A 18 -15.91 3.45 4.39
N THR A 19 -16.85 3.09 3.52
CA THR A 19 -17.11 1.69 3.12
C THR A 19 -15.94 1.13 2.32
N HIS A 20 -15.23 1.97 1.58
CA HIS A 20 -14.07 1.58 0.78
C HIS A 20 -12.87 1.17 1.64
N ASP A 21 -12.64 1.80 2.80
CA ASP A 21 -11.59 1.38 3.76
C ASP A 21 -11.84 -0.05 4.27
N SER A 22 -13.10 -0.34 4.61
CA SER A 22 -13.50 -1.68 5.06
C SER A 22 -13.34 -2.71 3.93
N TYR A 23 -13.71 -2.33 2.70
CA TYR A 23 -13.54 -3.18 1.53
C TYR A 23 -12.06 -3.46 1.22
N LEU A 24 -11.21 -2.43 1.22
CA LEU A 24 -9.77 -2.55 1.01
C LEU A 24 -9.13 -3.48 2.04
N LYS A 25 -9.45 -3.30 3.33
CA LYS A 25 -8.94 -4.16 4.41
C LYS A 25 -9.31 -5.63 4.20
N ARG A 26 -10.56 -5.92 3.84
CA ARG A 26 -10.99 -7.30 3.54
C ARG A 26 -10.23 -7.86 2.33
N SER A 27 -10.10 -7.10 1.26
CA SER A 27 -9.36 -7.53 0.07
C SER A 27 -7.87 -7.76 0.34
N ILE A 28 -7.27 -7.01 1.25
CA ILE A 28 -5.91 -7.24 1.73
C ILE A 28 -5.84 -8.56 2.51
N GLN A 29 -6.74 -8.80 3.46
CA GLN A 29 -6.75 -10.01 4.29
C GLN A 29 -6.81 -11.30 3.46
N GLU A 30 -7.53 -11.27 2.34
CA GLU A 30 -7.61 -12.41 1.40
C GLU A 30 -6.27 -12.74 0.71
N ARG A 31 -5.32 -11.80 0.71
CA ARG A 31 -4.10 -11.83 -0.12
C ARG A 31 -2.81 -11.81 0.70
N VAL A 32 -2.86 -11.28 1.92
CA VAL A 32 -1.66 -10.95 2.71
C VAL A 32 -0.74 -12.14 2.93
N LYS A 33 -1.30 -13.33 3.16
CA LYS A 33 -0.51 -14.55 3.38
C LYS A 33 0.34 -14.96 2.18
N ALA A 34 -0.09 -14.64 0.95
CA ALA A 34 0.71 -14.94 -0.24
C ALA A 34 1.97 -14.07 -0.33
N LEU A 35 1.99 -12.93 0.36
CA LEU A 35 3.14 -12.04 0.42
C LEU A 35 4.27 -12.56 1.31
N ASP A 36 4.01 -13.56 2.15
CA ASP A 36 5.03 -14.30 2.92
C ASP A 36 6.07 -14.95 2.00
N LEU A 37 5.72 -15.16 0.72
CA LEU A 37 6.59 -15.77 -0.29
C LEU A 37 7.47 -14.75 -1.02
N VAL A 38 7.35 -13.45 -0.72
CA VAL A 38 8.18 -12.41 -1.34
C VAL A 38 9.59 -12.48 -0.75
N ILE A 39 10.55 -12.93 -1.57
CA ILE A 39 11.95 -13.08 -1.16
C ILE A 39 12.72 -11.76 -1.30
N ASP A 40 12.48 -11.01 -2.38
CA ASP A 40 13.11 -9.71 -2.62
C ASP A 40 12.07 -8.63 -2.96
N ALA A 41 11.85 -7.74 -1.99
CA ALA A 41 10.95 -6.60 -2.16
C ALA A 41 11.43 -5.58 -3.20
N SER A 42 12.72 -5.57 -3.56
CA SER A 42 13.29 -4.67 -4.58
C SER A 42 12.91 -5.13 -5.98
N ASP A 43 12.96 -6.44 -6.22
CA ASP A 43 12.48 -7.05 -7.45
C ASP A 43 10.97 -6.90 -7.57
N LEU A 44 10.23 -7.14 -6.48
CA LEU A 44 8.78 -6.90 -6.43
C LEU A 44 8.44 -5.44 -6.77
N ALA A 45 9.16 -4.48 -6.18
CA ALA A 45 8.97 -3.06 -6.46
C ALA A 45 9.21 -2.76 -7.95
N THR A 46 10.29 -3.29 -8.52
CA THR A 46 10.61 -3.09 -9.94
C THR A 46 9.52 -3.70 -10.84
N PHE A 47 9.05 -4.90 -10.51
CA PHE A 47 8.02 -5.61 -11.25
C PHE A 47 6.70 -4.85 -11.31
N ILE A 48 6.27 -4.24 -10.20
CA ILE A 48 5.07 -3.40 -10.19
C ILE A 48 5.33 -1.98 -10.73
N GLY A 49 6.53 -1.67 -11.23
CA GLY A 49 6.90 -0.33 -11.68
C GLY A 49 6.92 0.71 -10.55
N GLY A 50 7.34 0.30 -9.37
CA GLY A 50 7.49 1.10 -8.16
C GLY A 50 8.94 1.14 -7.67
N VAL A 51 9.11 1.53 -6.41
CA VAL A 51 10.42 1.62 -5.74
C VAL A 51 10.34 1.06 -4.33
N LYS A 52 11.41 0.40 -3.88
CA LYS A 52 11.54 -0.02 -2.48
C LYS A 52 11.75 1.21 -1.59
N VAL A 53 11.03 1.25 -0.47
CA VAL A 53 11.13 2.34 0.50
C VAL A 53 12.17 1.98 1.56
N VAL A 54 13.26 2.75 1.61
CA VAL A 54 14.40 2.51 2.51
C VAL A 54 14.08 2.89 3.96
N SER A 55 13.20 3.87 4.16
CA SER A 55 12.81 4.38 5.49
C SER A 55 11.29 4.52 5.56
N PRO A 56 10.57 3.41 5.77
CA PRO A 56 9.11 3.41 5.84
C PRO A 56 8.60 4.19 7.06
N PRO A 57 7.34 4.67 7.02
CA PRO A 57 6.76 5.47 8.11
C PRO A 57 6.51 4.66 9.40
N ILE A 58 6.52 3.33 9.31
CA ILE A 58 6.37 2.40 10.43
C ILE A 58 7.37 1.25 10.29
N ARG A 59 7.64 0.53 11.39
CA ARG A 59 8.46 -0.68 11.36
C ARG A 59 7.76 -1.77 10.55
N CYS A 60 8.47 -2.36 9.60
CA CYS A 60 7.99 -3.40 8.72
C CYS A 60 9.18 -4.20 8.15
N ASP A 61 8.91 -5.35 7.54
CA ASP A 61 9.93 -6.15 6.85
C ASP A 61 10.28 -5.53 5.50
N TRP A 62 9.27 -5.07 4.78
CA TRP A 62 9.47 -4.32 3.55
C TRP A 62 8.34 -3.33 3.29
N ALA A 63 8.67 -2.30 2.52
CA ALA A 63 7.70 -1.39 1.97
C ALA A 63 8.07 -1.06 0.52
N VAL A 64 7.05 -1.00 -0.34
CA VAL A 64 7.19 -0.61 -1.75
C VAL A 64 6.20 0.51 -2.07
N GLU A 65 6.67 1.51 -2.79
CA GLU A 65 5.87 2.66 -3.22
C GLU A 65 5.65 2.57 -4.73
N LYS A 66 4.40 2.80 -5.16
CA LYS A 66 4.04 2.93 -6.57
C LYS A 66 3.37 4.28 -6.78
N GLU A 67 3.83 5.03 -7.76
CA GLU A 67 3.15 6.21 -8.27
C GLU A 67 2.24 5.78 -9.42
N PHE A 68 0.93 5.99 -9.28
CA PHE A 68 -0.06 5.61 -10.30
C PHE A 68 -0.22 6.70 -11.36
N PHE A 69 -0.24 7.94 -10.89
CA PHE A 69 -0.31 9.15 -11.70
C PHE A 69 0.59 10.21 -11.06
N PRO A 70 1.01 11.24 -11.83
CA PRO A 70 1.82 12.33 -11.29
C PRO A 70 1.19 12.91 -10.02
N GLY A 71 1.92 12.83 -8.91
CA GLY A 71 1.49 13.39 -7.64
C GLY A 71 0.50 12.52 -6.85
N VAL A 72 0.31 11.24 -7.20
CA VAL A 72 -0.50 10.27 -6.43
C VAL A 72 0.29 8.97 -6.24
N LYS A 73 0.65 8.71 -4.99
CA LYS A 73 1.47 7.58 -4.57
C LYS A 73 0.72 6.69 -3.60
N THR A 74 0.98 5.40 -3.71
CA THR A 74 0.53 4.39 -2.77
C THR A 74 1.73 3.61 -2.27
N ILE A 75 1.83 3.47 -0.95
CA ILE A 75 2.83 2.65 -0.29
C ILE A 75 2.15 1.41 0.28
N PHE A 76 2.76 0.26 0.00
CA PHE A 76 2.37 -1.05 0.51
C PHE A 76 3.42 -1.45 1.54
N ILE A 77 3.00 -1.64 2.78
CA ILE A 77 3.87 -1.87 3.93
C ILE A 77 3.54 -3.22 4.51
N TYR A 78 4.47 -4.16 4.45
CA TYR A 78 4.26 -5.54 4.85
C TYR A 78 5.12 -5.91 6.05
N SER A 79 4.50 -6.62 6.98
CA SER A 79 5.16 -7.26 8.12
C SER A 79 4.91 -8.77 8.07
N SER A 80 5.98 -9.53 8.16
CA SER A 80 5.96 -10.99 8.22
C SER A 80 5.26 -11.47 9.50
N PRO A 81 4.67 -12.68 9.50
CA PRO A 81 4.10 -13.23 10.71
C PRO A 81 5.20 -13.51 11.73
N ASP A 82 4.88 -13.37 13.01
CA ASP A 82 5.72 -13.79 14.13
C ASP A 82 4.97 -14.76 15.06
N GLU A 83 5.54 -15.08 16.23
CA GLU A 83 4.92 -16.03 17.17
C GLU A 83 3.58 -15.53 17.74
N GLU A 84 3.32 -14.22 17.70
CA GLU A 84 2.16 -13.56 18.30
C GLU A 84 1.17 -13.01 17.27
N PHE A 85 1.61 -12.66 16.07
CA PHE A 85 0.81 -11.95 15.06
C PHE A 85 0.91 -12.58 13.66
N ASP A 86 -0.24 -12.68 12.98
CA ASP A 86 -0.32 -13.03 11.56
C ASP A 86 0.31 -11.96 10.66
N SER A 87 0.62 -12.32 9.42
CA SER A 87 1.13 -11.40 8.39
C SER A 87 0.20 -10.20 8.23
N GLN A 88 0.79 -9.00 8.16
CA GLN A 88 0.04 -7.76 8.01
C GLN A 88 0.49 -7.00 6.77
N LEU A 89 -0.48 -6.36 6.11
CA LEU A 89 -0.23 -5.45 5.02
C LEU A 89 -1.06 -4.19 5.22
N GLN A 90 -0.39 -3.04 5.19
CA GLN A 90 -1.02 -1.73 5.22
C GLN A 90 -0.82 -1.03 3.89
N VAL A 91 -1.87 -0.33 3.45
CA VAL A 91 -1.84 0.51 2.26
C VAL A 91 -2.06 1.95 2.69
N LEU A 92 -1.10 2.82 2.41
CA LEU A 92 -1.21 4.26 2.65
C LEU A 92 -1.06 5.03 1.34
N PHE A 93 -1.57 6.25 1.34
CA PHE A 93 -1.62 7.13 0.20
C PHE A 93 -0.89 8.43 0.50
N ALA A 94 -0.21 9.00 -0.48
CA ALA A 94 0.47 10.27 -0.37
C ALA A 94 0.50 11.00 -1.71
N GLY A 95 0.63 12.32 -1.68
CA GLY A 95 0.80 13.09 -2.91
C GLY A 95 0.09 14.45 -2.90
N GLU A 96 0.42 15.29 -3.88
CA GLU A 96 -0.11 16.67 -4.00
C GLU A 96 -1.55 16.69 -4.47
N THR A 97 -1.89 15.76 -5.36
CA THR A 97 -3.21 15.68 -6.01
C THR A 97 -4.06 14.56 -5.41
N LEU A 98 -3.65 13.98 -4.27
CA LEU A 98 -4.37 12.89 -3.61
C LEU A 98 -5.81 13.26 -3.27
N SER A 99 -6.06 14.50 -2.81
CA SER A 99 -7.40 14.99 -2.47
C SER A 99 -8.35 15.10 -3.66
N GLU A 100 -7.82 15.05 -4.89
CA GLU A 100 -8.61 15.10 -6.12
C GLU A 100 -9.07 13.70 -6.58
N ILE A 101 -8.50 12.64 -5.98
CA ILE A 101 -8.80 11.26 -6.36
C ILE A 101 -9.91 10.71 -5.46
N LYS A 102 -10.91 10.06 -6.08
CA LYS A 102 -11.96 9.37 -5.35
C LYS A 102 -11.38 8.13 -4.67
N GLY A 103 -11.80 7.83 -3.44
CA GLY A 103 -11.27 6.65 -2.76
C GLY A 103 -11.66 5.32 -3.42
N GLU A 104 -12.76 5.25 -4.16
CA GLU A 104 -13.08 4.11 -5.03
C GLU A 104 -11.95 3.80 -6.03
N ASP A 105 -11.39 4.84 -6.67
CA ASP A 105 -10.29 4.70 -7.62
C ASP A 105 -9.01 4.27 -6.89
N LEU A 106 -8.72 4.86 -5.73
CA LEU A 106 -7.58 4.49 -4.89
C LEU A 106 -7.64 3.01 -4.47
N VAL A 107 -8.83 2.52 -4.08
CA VAL A 107 -9.02 1.12 -3.73
C VAL A 107 -8.84 0.22 -4.93
N THR A 108 -9.44 0.58 -6.06
CA THR A 108 -9.35 -0.20 -7.30
C THR A 108 -7.89 -0.36 -7.74
N LEU A 109 -7.12 0.73 -7.74
CA LEU A 109 -5.70 0.72 -8.08
C LEU A 109 -4.85 -0.07 -7.08
N SER A 110 -5.16 0.05 -5.78
CA SER A 110 -4.49 -0.69 -4.73
C SER A 110 -4.70 -2.19 -4.91
N ILE A 111 -5.95 -2.64 -5.08
CA ILE A 111 -6.29 -4.05 -5.27
C ILE A 111 -5.72 -4.60 -6.58
N ALA A 112 -5.79 -3.82 -7.67
CA ALA A 112 -5.19 -4.21 -8.94
C ALA A 112 -3.68 -4.44 -8.79
N THR A 113 -3.00 -3.57 -8.04
CA THR A 113 -1.57 -3.70 -7.77
C THR A 113 -1.27 -4.89 -6.86
N LEU A 114 -2.06 -5.11 -5.80
CA LEU A 114 -1.93 -6.31 -4.96
C LEU A 114 -2.09 -7.58 -5.77
N ASN A 115 -3.08 -7.65 -6.66
CA ASN A 115 -3.24 -8.77 -7.56
C ASN A 115 -2.04 -8.92 -8.51
N HIS A 116 -1.45 -7.81 -8.94
CA HIS A 116 -0.26 -7.85 -9.79
C HIS A 116 0.97 -8.34 -9.03
N MET A 117 1.15 -7.97 -7.76
CA MET A 117 2.24 -8.43 -6.88
C MET A 117 2.24 -9.95 -6.69
N LEU A 118 1.08 -10.60 -6.83
CA LEU A 118 0.90 -12.04 -6.65
C LEU A 118 0.99 -12.86 -7.96
N ARG A 119 1.39 -12.22 -9.06
CA ARG A 119 1.62 -12.88 -10.37
C ARG A 119 3.09 -13.13 -10.59
#